data_AF-A0A146K5F7-F1
#
_entry.id   AF-A0A146K5F7-F1
#
_cell.length_a   1.000
_cell.length_b   1.000
_cell.length_c   1.000
_cell.angle_alpha   90.00
_cell.angle_beta   90.00
_cell.angle_gamma   90.00
#
_symmetry.space_group_name_H-M   'P 1'
#
loop_
_entity.id
_entity.type
_entity.pdbx_description
1 polymer ?
#
loop_
_entity_poly.entity_id
_entity_poly.type
_entity_poly.pdbx_seq_one_letter_code
_entity_poly.pdbx_strand_id
1 'polypeptide(L)'
;MSLKFLEYDKDTEFQYGSKSINLRLVKLTSASAAQQPDYIDALVDLYHHILPNVSILDLRKDLSSPDLVHLLLMRLESDVRTEYQAKPTRMLRRFEYPETQFEDFSDDSDPEEDQGQEMVLKVEDFIRNRRRSQFEKQVRNKFPRLEQTLKLEKSDLQFINSELIPLRKRDLLVGALTLKNVKLSDFPATNVCQLLYIGVRTRFQQCKCGRNLLRTAIQYETKAADAFFTFAGSDAVRFFRRCGMTDDPLLCGRFQQLDEDWTDAVPMVKMIKNEGFGVGKDLYGEFQNFMYRKYAAEAYMMKSLCEQNEELKGKIDEVQKEKDQFEQQLALEKARCIMYEQLVQTLEDQLISNGIQPKVNQDEIVSKVLKRK
;
A
#
# COMPACT_ATOMS: atom_id res chain seq x y z
N MET A 1 -32.21 -10.65 -5.96
CA MET A 1 -31.78 -9.36 -6.56
C MET A 1 -30.86 -9.66 -7.73
N SER A 2 -31.33 -9.47 -8.96
CA SER A 2 -30.52 -9.65 -10.17
C SER A 2 -29.43 -8.58 -10.19
N LEU A 3 -28.19 -8.98 -10.45
CA LEU A 3 -27.05 -8.08 -10.56
C LEU A 3 -27.11 -7.37 -11.92
N LYS A 4 -27.36 -6.06 -11.92
CA LYS A 4 -27.42 -5.21 -13.13
C LYS A 4 -26.04 -4.59 -13.40
N PHE A 5 -25.70 -4.43 -14.68
CA PHE A 5 -24.57 -3.59 -15.08
C PHE A 5 -24.92 -2.12 -14.82
N LEU A 6 -23.95 -1.35 -14.36
CA LEU A 6 -24.13 0.08 -14.17
C LEU A 6 -23.77 0.80 -15.45
N GLU A 7 -24.65 1.67 -15.91
CA GLU A 7 -24.39 2.53 -17.07
C GLU A 7 -23.73 3.82 -16.61
N TYR A 8 -22.75 4.29 -17.38
CA TYR A 8 -22.06 5.55 -17.09
C TYR A 8 -23.03 6.74 -17.15
N ASP A 9 -22.89 7.64 -16.18
CA ASP A 9 -23.63 8.89 -16.04
C ASP A 9 -25.15 8.72 -15.95
N LYS A 10 -25.63 7.52 -15.62
CA LYS A 10 -27.04 7.23 -15.36
C LYS A 10 -27.30 6.89 -13.90
N ASP A 11 -28.42 7.41 -13.41
CA ASP A 11 -28.88 7.14 -12.06
C ASP A 11 -29.44 5.71 -11.99
N THR A 12 -28.91 4.95 -11.05
CA THR A 12 -29.31 3.57 -10.79
C THR A 12 -29.81 3.46 -9.36
N GLU A 13 -30.99 2.89 -9.19
CA GLU A 13 -31.58 2.65 -7.88
C GLU A 13 -30.99 1.36 -7.26
N PHE A 14 -30.45 1.49 -6.04
CA PHE A 14 -29.97 0.39 -5.21
C PHE A 14 -30.88 0.23 -4.00
N GLN A 15 -31.19 -1.01 -3.64
CA GLN A 15 -31.99 -1.30 -2.46
C GLN A 15 -31.14 -1.74 -1.27
N TYR A 16 -31.44 -1.15 -0.12
CA TYR A 16 -30.87 -1.45 1.19
C TYR A 16 -32.02 -1.68 2.19
N GLY A 17 -32.37 -2.95 2.41
CA GLY A 17 -33.55 -3.29 3.20
C GLY A 17 -34.83 -2.71 2.57
N SER A 18 -35.55 -1.86 3.32
CA SER A 18 -36.75 -1.15 2.85
C SER A 18 -36.47 0.21 2.21
N LYS A 19 -35.21 0.67 2.16
CA LYS A 19 -34.83 1.97 1.62
C LYS A 19 -34.18 1.80 0.25
N SER A 20 -34.47 2.71 -0.67
CA SER A 20 -33.74 2.82 -1.93
C SER A 20 -32.83 4.04 -1.93
N ILE A 21 -31.71 3.91 -2.65
CA ILE A 21 -30.68 4.94 -2.77
C ILE A 21 -30.34 5.05 -4.25
N ASN A 22 -30.37 6.28 -4.79
CA ASN A 22 -29.99 6.54 -6.16
C ASN A 22 -28.49 6.83 -6.24
N LEU A 23 -27.79 6.03 -7.04
CA LEU A 23 -26.36 6.14 -7.25
C LEU A 23 -26.05 6.33 -8.74
N ARG A 24 -25.08 7.19 -9.04
CA ARG A 24 -24.56 7.45 -10.38
C ARG A 24 -23.15 6.90 -10.49
N LEU A 25 -22.86 6.19 -11.57
CA LEU A 25 -21.50 5.76 -11.91
C LEU A 25 -20.84 6.83 -12.78
N VAL A 26 -19.73 7.39 -12.30
CA VAL A 26 -18.93 8.38 -13.02
C VAL A 26 -17.60 7.75 -13.39
N LYS A 27 -17.19 7.88 -14.66
CA LYS A 27 -15.87 7.47 -15.14
C LYS A 27 -14.94 8.69 -15.16
N LEU A 28 -13.78 8.54 -14.54
CA LEU A 28 -12.75 9.59 -14.47
C LEU A 28 -11.42 9.02 -14.97
N THR A 29 -10.82 9.64 -15.98
CA THR A 29 -9.46 9.29 -16.44
C THR A 29 -8.43 10.15 -15.71
N SER A 30 -7.16 9.75 -15.67
CA SER A 30 -6.08 10.56 -15.05
C SER A 30 -6.06 12.01 -15.56
N ALA A 31 -6.32 12.23 -16.85
CA ALA A 31 -6.37 13.56 -17.45
C ALA A 31 -7.51 14.42 -16.89
N SER A 32 -8.69 13.83 -16.69
CA SER A 32 -9.84 14.52 -16.07
C SER A 32 -9.64 14.69 -14.56
N ALA A 33 -9.01 13.72 -13.90
CA ALA A 33 -8.72 13.76 -12.47
C ALA A 33 -7.74 14.89 -12.13
N ALA A 34 -6.73 15.11 -12.99
CA ALA A 34 -5.77 16.22 -12.84
C ALA A 34 -6.43 17.61 -12.87
N GLN A 35 -7.58 17.74 -13.56
CA GLN A 35 -8.34 18.99 -13.62
C GLN A 35 -9.25 19.18 -12.39
N GLN A 36 -9.50 18.13 -11.62
CA GLN A 36 -10.47 18.11 -10.52
C GLN A 36 -9.90 17.39 -9.30
N PRO A 37 -8.98 18.05 -8.55
CA PRO A 37 -8.24 17.42 -7.44
C PRO A 37 -9.16 16.91 -6.32
N ASP A 38 -10.34 17.50 -6.14
CA ASP A 38 -11.33 17.06 -5.14
C ASP A 38 -11.73 15.59 -5.29
N TYR A 39 -11.70 15.03 -6.50
CA TYR A 39 -11.97 13.61 -6.71
C TYR A 39 -10.83 12.71 -6.26
N ILE A 40 -9.59 13.13 -6.49
CA ILE A 40 -8.41 12.42 -5.98
C ILE A 40 -8.44 12.41 -4.45
N ASP A 41 -8.77 13.54 -3.83
CA ASP A 41 -8.84 13.63 -2.36
C ASP A 41 -9.93 12.73 -1.80
N ALA A 42 -11.08 12.66 -2.47
CA ALA A 42 -12.15 11.73 -2.11
C ALA A 42 -11.75 10.25 -2.26
N LEU A 43 -10.96 9.92 -3.28
CA LEU A 43 -10.43 8.57 -3.50
C LEU A 43 -9.38 8.20 -2.45
N VAL A 44 -8.47 9.12 -2.13
CA VAL A 44 -7.47 8.95 -1.07
C VAL A 44 -8.16 8.71 0.27
N ASP A 45 -9.14 9.55 0.64
CA ASP A 45 -9.94 9.38 1.86
C ASP A 45 -10.62 8.00 1.91
N LEU A 46 -11.14 7.50 0.77
CA LEU A 46 -11.79 6.19 0.68
C LEU A 46 -10.80 5.03 0.84
N TYR A 47 -9.68 5.06 0.11
CA TYR A 47 -8.74 3.94 0.08
C TYR A 47 -7.85 3.90 1.32
N HIS A 48 -7.47 5.06 1.88
CA HIS A 48 -6.72 5.10 3.13
C HIS A 48 -7.50 4.46 4.29
N HIS A 49 -8.83 4.60 4.31
CA HIS A 49 -9.67 3.93 5.30
C HIS A 49 -9.70 2.40 5.14
N ILE A 50 -9.51 1.88 3.93
CA ILE A 50 -9.57 0.44 3.61
C ILE A 50 -8.18 -0.20 3.69
N LEU A 51 -7.15 0.57 3.39
CA LEU A 51 -5.74 0.21 3.41
C LEU A 51 -5.01 1.14 4.37
N PRO A 52 -5.24 1.02 5.70
CA PRO A 52 -4.65 1.93 6.69
C PRO A 52 -3.12 1.90 6.71
N ASN A 53 -2.54 0.79 6.25
CA ASN A 53 -1.08 0.59 6.18
C ASN A 53 -0.43 1.30 4.99
N VAL A 54 -1.21 1.82 4.03
CA VAL A 54 -0.69 2.58 2.88
C VAL A 54 -0.78 4.07 3.20
N SER A 55 0.35 4.77 3.04
CA SER A 55 0.41 6.20 3.37
C SER A 55 -0.46 7.02 2.41
N ILE A 56 -1.01 8.12 2.92
CA ILE A 56 -1.80 9.09 2.13
C ILE A 56 -0.98 9.64 0.95
N LEU A 57 0.33 9.83 1.13
CA LEU A 57 1.22 10.34 0.09
C LEU A 57 1.41 9.33 -1.04
N ASP A 58 1.58 8.04 -0.70
CA ASP A 58 1.73 6.97 -1.67
C ASP A 58 0.43 6.77 -2.46
N LEU A 59 -0.72 6.74 -1.77
CA LEU A 59 -2.03 6.68 -2.43
C LEU A 59 -2.22 7.86 -3.39
N ARG A 60 -1.88 9.08 -2.97
CA ARG A 60 -2.05 10.25 -3.83
C ARG A 60 -1.14 10.20 -5.05
N LYS A 61 0.11 9.75 -4.87
CA LYS A 61 1.05 9.56 -5.97
C LYS A 61 0.53 8.50 -6.95
N ASP A 62 0.10 7.36 -6.45
CA ASP A 62 -0.43 6.27 -7.26
C ASP A 62 -1.65 6.71 -8.05
N LEU A 63 -2.66 7.27 -7.37
CA LEU A 63 -3.91 7.73 -7.99
C LEU A 63 -3.73 8.88 -8.97
N SER A 64 -2.62 9.62 -8.88
CA SER A 64 -2.28 10.68 -9.83
C SER A 64 -1.44 10.18 -11.01
N SER A 65 -1.13 8.88 -11.06
CA SER A 65 -0.35 8.30 -12.15
C SER A 65 -1.07 8.43 -13.49
N PRO A 66 -0.31 8.56 -14.60
CA PRO A 66 -0.91 8.55 -15.94
C PRO A 66 -1.56 7.19 -16.23
N ASP A 67 -2.46 7.18 -17.22
CA ASP A 67 -3.12 5.98 -17.75
C ASP A 67 -3.99 5.19 -16.76
N LEU A 68 -4.49 5.86 -15.72
CA LEU A 68 -5.47 5.30 -14.80
C LEU A 68 -6.91 5.64 -15.21
N VAL A 69 -7.79 4.71 -14.88
CA VAL A 69 -9.23 4.86 -14.99
C VAL A 69 -9.86 4.62 -13.63
N HIS A 70 -10.54 5.62 -13.09
CA HIS A 70 -11.30 5.54 -11.86
C HIS A 70 -12.79 5.44 -12.17
N LEU A 71 -13.47 4.44 -11.61
CA LEU A 71 -14.93 4.35 -11.64
C LEU A 71 -15.47 4.70 -10.25
N LEU A 72 -16.24 5.78 -10.18
CA LEU A 72 -16.74 6.38 -8.95
C LEU A 72 -18.25 6.14 -8.84
N LEU A 73 -18.69 5.51 -7.76
CA LEU A 73 -20.10 5.39 -7.43
C LEU A 73 -20.48 6.53 -6.48
N MET A 74 -21.31 7.45 -6.96
CA MET A 74 -21.65 8.68 -6.26
C MET A 74 -23.14 8.78 -5.96
N ARG A 75 -23.49 9.44 -4.87
CA ARG A 75 -24.86 9.83 -4.56
C ARG A 75 -25.26 11.09 -5.29
N LEU A 76 -26.56 11.25 -5.49
CA LEU A 76 -27.14 12.53 -5.87
C LEU A 76 -26.98 13.56 -4.75
N GLU A 77 -26.68 14.80 -5.13
CA GLU A 77 -26.55 15.90 -4.17
C GLU A 77 -27.85 16.11 -3.38
N SER A 78 -29.01 15.96 -4.03
CA SER A 78 -30.34 16.03 -3.39
C SER A 78 -30.47 15.07 -2.21
N ASP A 79 -29.97 13.84 -2.37
CA ASP A 79 -30.10 12.78 -1.37
C ASP A 79 -29.19 13.05 -0.17
N VAL A 80 -28.00 13.61 -0.41
CA VAL A 80 -27.07 14.02 0.66
C VAL A 80 -27.62 15.22 1.41
N ARG A 81 -28.17 16.22 0.71
CA ARG A 81 -28.82 17.38 1.36
C ARG A 81 -30.02 16.98 2.19
N THR A 82 -30.88 16.10 1.68
CA THR A 82 -32.03 15.56 2.43
C THR A 82 -31.57 14.85 3.70
N GLU A 83 -30.48 14.08 3.62
CA GLU A 83 -29.91 13.43 4.81
C GLU A 83 -29.34 14.43 5.82
N TYR A 84 -28.69 15.51 5.36
CA TYR A 84 -28.17 16.56 6.24
C TYR A 84 -29.32 17.30 6.93
N GLN A 85 -30.42 17.57 6.23
CA GLN A 85 -31.64 18.14 6.83
C GLN A 85 -32.28 17.21 7.86
N ALA A 86 -32.26 15.90 7.60
CA ALA A 86 -32.81 14.88 8.47
C ALA A 86 -31.94 14.58 9.71
N LYS A 87 -30.71 15.11 9.80
CA LYS A 87 -29.80 14.93 10.93
C LYS A 87 -29.59 16.20 11.76
N PRO A 88 -30.56 16.65 12.60
CA PRO A 88 -30.29 17.65 13.64
C PRO A 88 -29.46 17.09 14.82
N THR A 89 -29.15 15.79 14.83
CA THR A 89 -28.71 15.06 16.03
C THR A 89 -27.22 15.17 16.35
N ARG A 90 -26.36 15.49 15.37
CA ARG A 90 -24.90 15.61 15.62
C ARG A 90 -24.52 16.87 16.39
N MET A 91 -25.30 17.95 16.25
CA MET A 91 -25.03 19.20 16.95
C MET A 91 -25.36 19.09 18.44
N LEU A 92 -26.49 18.49 18.80
CA LEU A 92 -26.88 18.38 20.21
C LEU A 92 -25.91 17.51 21.03
N ARG A 93 -25.30 16.47 20.43
CA ARG A 93 -24.30 15.63 21.13
C ARG A 93 -22.97 16.34 21.43
N ARG A 94 -22.58 17.34 20.64
CA ARG A 94 -21.36 18.14 20.90
C ARG A 94 -21.55 19.19 22.00
N PHE A 95 -22.79 19.54 22.34
CA PHE A 95 -23.08 20.54 23.37
C PHE A 95 -23.21 19.96 24.78
N GLU A 96 -23.37 18.64 24.95
CA GLU A 96 -23.44 18.01 26.28
C GLU A 96 -22.07 17.55 26.82
N TYR A 97 -21.08 17.31 25.97
CA TYR A 97 -19.73 16.90 26.39
C TYR A 97 -18.67 17.75 25.69
N PRO A 98 -18.14 18.79 26.36
CA PRO A 98 -17.19 19.73 25.75
C PRO A 98 -15.81 19.10 25.45
N GLU A 99 -15.45 18.00 26.11
CA GLU A 99 -14.10 17.46 26.06
C GLU A 99 -14.10 15.93 26.21
N THR A 100 -14.33 15.22 25.11
CA THR A 100 -13.74 13.89 24.95
C THR A 100 -13.15 13.84 23.56
N GLN A 101 -11.85 13.53 23.49
CA GLN A 101 -11.12 13.27 22.26
C GLN A 101 -11.93 12.28 21.44
N PHE A 102 -12.21 12.66 20.19
CA PHE A 102 -12.89 11.82 19.23
C PHE A 102 -12.01 10.61 18.95
N GLU A 103 -12.27 9.49 19.63
CA GLU A 103 -11.94 8.19 19.07
C GLU A 103 -12.93 7.96 17.92
N ASP A 104 -12.35 7.96 16.72
CA ASP A 104 -13.03 7.67 15.48
C ASP A 104 -13.72 6.30 15.58
N PHE A 105 -14.83 6.18 14.86
CA PHE A 105 -15.67 4.99 14.84
C PHE A 105 -14.92 3.77 14.28
N SER A 106 -14.14 3.11 15.13
CA SER A 106 -13.67 1.75 15.00
C SER A 106 -13.61 1.14 16.39
N ASP A 107 -14.74 0.64 16.87
CA ASP A 107 -14.68 -0.47 17.81
C ASP A 107 -15.89 -1.38 17.58
N ASP A 108 -15.58 -2.62 17.22
CA ASP A 108 -16.50 -3.74 17.23
C ASP A 108 -16.98 -3.94 18.68
N SER A 109 -18.29 -3.99 18.92
CA SER A 109 -18.95 -4.92 19.86
C SER A 109 -20.44 -4.56 20.06
N ASP A 110 -21.27 -5.57 19.84
CA ASP A 110 -22.58 -5.94 20.42
C ASP A 110 -23.65 -4.93 20.92
N PRO A 111 -24.95 -5.32 20.83
CA PRO A 111 -26.08 -4.43 20.95
C PRO A 111 -26.74 -4.50 22.34
N GLU A 112 -26.20 -3.85 23.36
CA GLU A 112 -26.93 -3.67 24.62
C GLU A 112 -26.64 -2.30 25.26
N GLU A 113 -27.17 -1.22 24.70
CA GLU A 113 -27.42 0.01 25.49
C GLU A 113 -28.73 0.70 25.08
N ASP A 114 -29.77 0.47 25.90
CA ASP A 114 -31.12 1.02 25.83
C ASP A 114 -31.19 2.55 26.05
N GLN A 115 -30.07 3.23 26.30
CA GLN A 115 -30.02 4.69 26.48
C GLN A 115 -30.16 5.45 25.16
N GLY A 116 -29.81 4.82 24.03
CA GLY A 116 -29.93 5.43 22.70
C GLY A 116 -31.38 5.61 22.25
N GLN A 117 -32.28 4.71 22.63
CA GLN A 117 -33.70 4.77 22.21
C GLN A 117 -34.47 5.88 22.94
N GLU A 118 -34.21 6.10 24.23
CA GLU A 118 -34.86 7.17 25.00
C GLU A 118 -34.44 8.57 24.49
N MET A 119 -33.18 8.72 24.09
CA MET A 119 -32.68 9.96 23.48
C MET A 119 -33.23 10.19 22.07
N VAL A 120 -33.38 9.13 21.27
CA VAL A 120 -34.01 9.22 19.94
C VAL A 120 -35.47 9.65 20.07
N LEU A 121 -36.21 9.11 21.05
CA LEU A 121 -37.60 9.50 21.34
C LEU A 121 -37.73 10.96 21.78
N LYS A 122 -36.83 11.44 22.66
CA LYS A 122 -36.79 12.86 23.09
C LYS A 122 -36.44 13.81 21.94
N VAL A 123 -35.55 13.41 21.04
CA VAL A 123 -35.19 14.20 19.84
C VAL A 123 -36.30 14.14 18.78
N GLU A 124 -36.99 13.02 18.62
CA GLU A 124 -38.17 12.91 17.74
C GLU A 124 -39.34 13.78 18.24
N ASP A 125 -39.56 13.85 19.55
CA ASP A 125 -40.52 14.79 20.17
C ASP A 125 -40.09 16.25 19.99
N PHE A 126 -38.79 16.54 20.06
CA PHE A 126 -38.23 17.86 19.76
C PHE A 126 -38.42 18.25 18.28
N ILE A 127 -38.24 17.31 17.36
CA ILE A 127 -38.46 17.50 15.91
C ILE A 127 -39.96 17.62 15.58
N ARG A 128 -40.85 16.85 16.23
CA ARG A 128 -42.30 17.00 16.08
C ARG A 128 -42.79 18.37 16.54
N ASN A 129 -42.21 18.90 17.62
CA ASN A 129 -42.53 20.23 18.13
C ASN A 129 -41.88 21.39 17.33
N ARG A 130 -40.93 21.10 16.44
CA ARG A 130 -40.27 22.04 15.52
C ARG A 130 -41.23 22.69 14.50
N ARG A 131 -42.41 22.12 14.27
CA ARG A 131 -43.43 22.63 13.33
C ARG A 131 -44.30 23.77 13.88
N ARG A 132 -44.14 24.19 15.15
CA ARG A 132 -44.95 25.27 15.75
C ARG A 132 -44.09 26.50 16.03
N SER A 133 -44.63 27.68 15.70
CA SER A 133 -44.00 29.02 15.78
C SER A 133 -43.54 29.48 17.18
N GLN A 134 -43.54 28.59 18.18
CA GLN A 134 -43.10 28.87 19.55
C GLN A 134 -41.69 28.38 19.87
N PHE A 135 -41.00 27.78 18.90
CA PHE A 135 -39.65 27.22 19.04
C PHE A 135 -38.63 28.26 19.56
N GLU A 136 -38.62 29.47 18.99
CA GLU A 136 -37.69 30.53 19.42
C GLU A 136 -37.88 30.92 20.89
N LYS A 137 -39.13 30.98 21.38
CA LYS A 137 -39.42 31.27 22.79
C LYS A 137 -39.00 30.13 23.73
N GLN A 138 -39.14 28.88 23.30
CA GLN A 138 -38.76 27.72 24.12
C GLN A 138 -37.24 27.52 24.19
N VAL A 139 -36.51 27.75 23.08
CA VAL A 139 -35.04 27.72 23.07
C VAL A 139 -34.46 28.83 23.94
N ARG A 140 -35.01 30.05 23.85
CA ARG A 140 -34.66 31.18 24.74
C ARG A 140 -34.84 30.87 26.22
N ASN A 141 -35.94 30.21 26.59
CA ASN A 141 -36.24 29.91 27.98
C ASN A 141 -35.45 28.72 28.55
N LYS A 142 -35.14 27.69 27.74
CA LYS A 142 -34.47 26.48 28.21
C LYS A 142 -32.95 26.50 28.08
N PHE A 143 -32.39 27.27 27.14
CA PHE A 143 -30.95 27.29 26.87
C PHE A 143 -30.41 28.73 26.71
N PRO A 144 -30.47 29.57 27.76
CA PRO A 144 -30.04 30.97 27.68
C PRO A 144 -28.55 31.14 27.34
N ARG A 145 -27.72 30.12 27.63
CA ARG A 145 -26.30 30.10 27.25
C ARG A 145 -26.08 29.88 25.76
N LEU A 146 -26.97 29.14 25.09
CA LEU A 146 -26.90 28.87 23.64
C LEU A 146 -27.17 30.15 22.84
N GLU A 147 -28.05 31.03 23.32
CA GLU A 147 -28.34 32.33 22.68
C GLU A 147 -27.16 33.31 22.79
N GLN A 148 -26.37 33.23 23.87
CA GLN A 148 -25.18 34.07 24.05
C GLN A 148 -24.00 33.64 23.16
N THR A 149 -23.84 32.34 22.88
CA THR A 149 -22.87 31.81 21.92
C THR A 149 -23.36 31.84 20.47
N LEU A 150 -24.66 31.69 20.22
CA LEU A 150 -25.31 31.89 18.91
C LEU A 150 -25.50 33.38 18.58
N LYS A 151 -24.54 34.23 18.94
CA LYS A 151 -24.37 35.54 18.29
C LYS A 151 -23.84 35.31 16.87
N LEU A 152 -24.66 34.64 16.06
CA LEU A 152 -24.69 34.51 14.60
C LEU A 152 -23.39 34.92 13.89
N GLU A 153 -22.31 34.19 14.14
CA GLU A 153 -21.21 34.17 13.18
C GLU A 153 -21.69 33.41 11.95
N LYS A 154 -21.30 33.85 10.74
CA LYS A 154 -21.74 33.28 9.46
C LYS A 154 -21.46 31.77 9.34
N SER A 155 -20.54 31.24 10.14
CA SER A 155 -20.25 29.82 10.31
C SER A 155 -21.46 29.05 10.85
N ASP A 156 -22.18 29.59 11.84
CA ASP A 156 -23.25 28.88 12.55
C ASP A 156 -24.55 28.76 11.74
N LEU A 157 -24.79 29.70 10.81
CA LEU A 157 -25.93 29.67 9.89
C LEU A 157 -25.82 28.58 8.81
N GLN A 158 -24.60 28.16 8.45
CA GLN A 158 -24.39 27.04 7.54
C GLN A 158 -24.90 25.71 8.12
N PHE A 159 -24.97 25.60 9.46
CA PHE A 159 -25.49 24.41 10.13
C PHE A 159 -27.03 24.37 10.20
N ILE A 160 -27.70 25.51 9.98
CA ILE A 160 -29.15 25.63 10.02
C ILE A 160 -29.75 25.41 8.62
N ASN A 161 -29.05 25.87 7.58
CA ASN A 161 -29.46 25.68 6.20
C ASN A 161 -28.50 24.73 5.45
N SER A 162 -28.94 23.48 5.26
CA SER A 162 -28.22 22.45 4.51
C SER A 162 -27.83 22.85 3.08
N GLU A 163 -28.50 23.85 2.50
CA GLU A 163 -28.19 24.37 1.17
C GLU A 163 -26.90 25.20 1.17
N LEU A 164 -26.54 25.80 2.31
CA LEU A 164 -25.34 26.61 2.47
C LEU A 164 -24.08 25.79 2.75
N ILE A 165 -24.23 24.50 3.09
CA ILE A 165 -23.08 23.61 3.30
C ILE A 165 -22.52 23.22 1.92
N PRO A 166 -21.26 23.56 1.60
CA PRO A 166 -20.61 23.10 0.39
C PRO A 166 -20.43 21.58 0.48
N LEU A 167 -21.03 20.84 -0.45
CA LEU A 167 -20.87 19.39 -0.54
C LEU A 167 -19.50 19.08 -1.14
N ARG A 168 -18.67 18.35 -0.41
CA ARG A 168 -17.39 17.87 -0.93
C ARG A 168 -17.62 16.59 -1.73
N LYS A 169 -16.74 16.30 -2.70
CA LYS A 169 -16.83 15.05 -3.48
C LYS A 169 -16.79 13.80 -2.60
N ARG A 170 -16.03 13.84 -1.50
CA ARG A 170 -16.04 12.79 -0.48
C ARG A 170 -17.41 12.58 0.17
N ASP A 171 -18.24 13.61 0.32
CA ASP A 171 -19.55 13.46 0.96
C ASP A 171 -20.54 12.72 0.01
N LEU A 172 -20.31 12.84 -1.29
CA LEU A 172 -21.07 12.17 -2.36
C LEU A 172 -20.57 10.74 -2.64
N LEU A 173 -19.28 10.46 -2.43
CA LEU A 173 -18.66 9.18 -2.78
C LEU A 173 -19.18 8.02 -1.90
N VAL A 174 -19.61 6.94 -2.54
CA VAL A 174 -20.06 5.69 -1.90
C VAL A 174 -19.01 4.61 -2.01
N GLY A 175 -18.43 4.46 -3.19
CA GLY A 175 -17.38 3.51 -3.47
C GLY A 175 -16.68 3.86 -4.76
N ALA A 176 -15.51 3.29 -4.96
CA ALA A 176 -14.73 3.50 -6.16
C ALA A 176 -13.91 2.25 -6.49
N LEU A 177 -13.46 2.19 -7.73
CA LEU A 177 -12.39 1.29 -8.14
C LEU A 177 -11.43 2.03 -9.08
N THR A 178 -10.17 1.61 -9.11
CA THR A 178 -9.12 2.21 -9.93
C THR A 178 -8.38 1.13 -10.70
N LEU A 179 -8.32 1.32 -12.02
CA LEU A 179 -7.77 0.37 -12.98
C LEU A 179 -6.56 0.97 -13.70
N LYS A 180 -5.68 0.08 -14.14
CA LYS A 180 -4.56 0.37 -15.02
C LYS A 180 -4.50 -0.70 -16.11
N ASN A 181 -4.29 -0.28 -17.35
CA ASN A 181 -3.98 -1.22 -18.42
C ASN A 181 -2.47 -1.43 -18.46
N VAL A 182 -2.04 -2.68 -18.34
CA VAL A 182 -0.64 -3.08 -18.28
C VAL A 182 -0.33 -4.02 -19.43
N LYS A 183 0.82 -3.79 -20.07
CA LYS A 183 1.42 -4.70 -21.03
C LYS A 183 2.54 -5.45 -20.34
N LEU A 184 2.52 -6.77 -20.46
CA LEU A 184 3.52 -7.65 -19.89
C LEU A 184 4.78 -7.65 -20.78
N SER A 185 5.98 -7.56 -20.18
CA SER A 185 7.24 -7.66 -20.92
C SER A 185 7.44 -9.06 -21.49
N ASP A 186 7.09 -10.07 -20.71
CA ASP A 186 7.30 -11.48 -21.07
C ASP A 186 6.26 -11.98 -22.08
N PHE A 187 5.09 -11.33 -22.12
CA PHE A 187 3.98 -11.64 -23.00
C PHE A 187 3.43 -10.37 -23.66
N PRO A 188 4.17 -9.76 -24.61
CA PRO A 188 3.82 -8.46 -25.18
C PRO A 188 2.51 -8.46 -25.99
N ALA A 189 2.03 -9.64 -26.39
CA ALA A 189 0.73 -9.82 -27.04
C ALA A 189 -0.43 -9.81 -26.04
N THR A 190 -0.17 -9.97 -24.74
CA THR A 190 -1.20 -10.06 -23.70
C THR A 190 -1.44 -8.70 -23.06
N ASN A 191 -2.65 -8.19 -23.19
CA ASN A 191 -3.09 -6.97 -22.52
C ASN A 191 -3.80 -7.32 -21.21
N VAL A 192 -3.33 -6.76 -20.10
CA VAL A 192 -3.90 -7.00 -18.77
C VAL A 192 -4.58 -5.75 -18.27
N CYS A 193 -5.79 -5.89 -17.75
CA CYS A 193 -6.43 -4.84 -16.97
C CYS A 193 -6.22 -5.15 -15.49
N GLN A 194 -5.33 -4.39 -14.85
CA GLN A 194 -5.01 -4.52 -13.42
C GLN A 194 -5.96 -3.63 -12.61
N LEU A 195 -6.61 -4.22 -11.61
CA LEU A 195 -7.29 -3.50 -10.55
C LEU A 195 -6.31 -3.20 -9.42
N LEU A 196 -6.01 -1.91 -9.24
CA LEU A 196 -5.12 -1.41 -8.20
C LEU A 196 -5.87 -1.30 -6.87
N TYR A 197 -7.00 -0.59 -6.90
CA TYR A 197 -7.76 -0.28 -5.69
C TYR A 197 -9.25 -0.49 -5.91
N ILE A 198 -9.95 -1.04 -4.91
CA ILE A 198 -11.41 -1.08 -4.85
C ILE A 198 -11.87 -0.84 -3.43
N GLY A 199 -12.91 -0.02 -3.29
CA GLY A 199 -13.43 0.32 -1.98
C GLY A 199 -14.89 0.72 -1.99
N VAL A 200 -15.60 0.37 -0.92
CA VAL A 200 -16.98 0.81 -0.68
C VAL A 200 -17.12 1.12 0.80
N ARG A 201 -17.67 2.30 1.11
CA ARG A 201 -17.98 2.71 2.48
C ARG A 201 -18.88 1.70 3.16
N THR A 202 -18.55 1.36 4.40
CA THR A 202 -19.17 0.29 5.21
C THR A 202 -20.70 0.32 5.16
N ARG A 203 -21.30 1.51 5.32
CA ARG A 203 -22.75 1.71 5.27
C ARG A 203 -23.43 1.20 3.99
N PHE A 204 -22.74 1.15 2.88
CA PHE A 204 -23.29 0.78 1.57
C PHE A 204 -22.82 -0.59 1.08
N GLN A 205 -22.03 -1.33 1.87
CA GLN A 205 -21.51 -2.64 1.46
C GLN A 205 -22.63 -3.67 1.25
N GLN A 206 -23.71 -3.63 2.05
CA GLN A 206 -24.84 -4.56 1.90
C GLN A 206 -25.65 -4.33 0.62
N CYS A 207 -25.53 -3.16 -0.02
CA CYS A 207 -26.12 -2.86 -1.34
C CYS A 207 -25.42 -3.59 -2.50
N LYS A 208 -24.37 -4.38 -2.22
CA LYS A 208 -23.55 -5.07 -3.22
C LYS A 208 -22.89 -4.12 -4.24
N CYS A 209 -22.69 -2.86 -3.86
CA CYS A 209 -22.04 -1.85 -4.71
C CYS A 209 -20.70 -2.33 -5.26
N GLY A 210 -19.85 -2.95 -4.43
CA GLY A 210 -18.54 -3.46 -4.85
C GLY A 210 -18.63 -4.52 -5.95
N ARG A 211 -19.63 -5.42 -5.86
CA ARG A 211 -19.83 -6.45 -6.90
C ARG A 211 -20.31 -5.84 -8.22
N ASN A 212 -21.21 -4.86 -8.14
CA ASN A 212 -21.71 -4.16 -9.33
C ASN A 212 -20.60 -3.32 -9.97
N LEU A 213 -19.79 -2.64 -9.17
CA LEU A 213 -18.61 -1.90 -9.61
C LEU A 213 -17.62 -2.80 -10.34
N LEU A 214 -17.19 -3.89 -9.71
CA LEU A 214 -16.23 -4.83 -10.31
C LEU A 214 -16.77 -5.48 -11.59
N ARG A 215 -18.04 -5.89 -11.60
CA ARG A 215 -18.68 -6.45 -12.79
C ARG A 215 -18.74 -5.44 -13.93
N THR A 216 -19.02 -4.18 -13.61
CA THR A 216 -19.08 -3.09 -14.59
C THR A 216 -17.69 -2.80 -15.17
N ALA A 217 -16.66 -2.77 -14.32
CA ALA A 217 -15.27 -2.68 -14.77
C ALA A 217 -14.90 -3.81 -15.73
N ILE A 218 -15.18 -5.07 -15.35
CA ILE A 218 -14.92 -6.23 -16.21
C ILE A 218 -15.72 -6.17 -17.52
N GLN A 219 -16.93 -5.61 -17.53
CA GLN A 219 -17.72 -5.55 -18.76
C GLN A 219 -17.23 -4.46 -19.74
N TYR A 220 -16.92 -3.28 -19.23
CA TYR A 220 -16.67 -2.10 -20.06
C TYR A 220 -15.19 -1.81 -20.28
N GLU A 221 -14.35 -2.07 -19.28
CA GLU A 221 -12.93 -1.66 -19.31
C GLU A 221 -12.01 -2.77 -19.83
N THR A 222 -12.46 -4.03 -19.89
CA THR A 222 -11.63 -5.15 -20.37
C THR A 222 -11.91 -5.58 -21.81
N LYS A 223 -12.60 -4.77 -22.63
CA LYS A 223 -12.90 -5.13 -24.03
C LYS A 223 -11.66 -5.45 -24.86
N ALA A 224 -10.56 -4.76 -24.58
CA ALA A 224 -9.28 -4.96 -25.25
C ALA A 224 -8.30 -5.85 -24.45
N ALA A 225 -8.64 -6.22 -23.22
CA ALA A 225 -7.79 -7.00 -22.34
C ALA A 225 -8.09 -8.50 -22.46
N ASP A 226 -7.04 -9.30 -22.28
CA ASP A 226 -7.10 -10.76 -22.29
C ASP A 226 -7.34 -11.31 -20.88
N ALA A 227 -6.88 -10.57 -19.86
CA ALA A 227 -7.04 -10.91 -18.46
C ALA A 227 -7.38 -9.69 -17.60
N PHE A 228 -8.11 -9.94 -16.51
CA PHE A 228 -8.35 -8.99 -15.42
C PHE A 228 -7.64 -9.49 -14.16
N PHE A 229 -6.73 -8.70 -13.62
CA PHE A 229 -5.81 -9.12 -12.57
C PHE A 229 -5.88 -8.19 -11.35
N THR A 230 -5.67 -8.71 -10.14
CA THR A 230 -5.60 -7.89 -8.91
C THR A 230 -4.83 -8.61 -7.82
N PHE A 231 -4.28 -7.85 -6.88
CA PHE A 231 -3.82 -8.36 -5.59
C PHE A 231 -4.93 -8.18 -4.56
N ALA A 232 -5.42 -9.29 -4.02
CA ALA A 232 -6.47 -9.28 -3.02
C ALA A 232 -5.86 -9.47 -1.63
N GLY A 233 -6.17 -8.56 -0.70
CA GLY A 233 -5.95 -8.84 0.72
C GLY A 233 -6.73 -10.10 1.15
N SER A 234 -6.23 -10.80 2.16
CA SER A 234 -6.79 -12.06 2.68
C SER A 234 -8.31 -12.04 2.85
N ASP A 235 -8.86 -10.96 3.43
CA ASP A 235 -10.30 -10.79 3.66
C ASP A 235 -11.11 -10.59 2.38
N ALA A 236 -10.50 -10.04 1.33
CA ALA A 236 -11.13 -9.74 0.05
C ALA A 236 -11.14 -10.93 -0.92
N VAL A 237 -10.35 -11.98 -0.68
CA VAL A 237 -10.27 -13.17 -1.57
C VAL A 237 -11.66 -13.77 -1.82
N ARG A 238 -12.46 -13.94 -0.76
CA ARG A 238 -13.84 -14.46 -0.89
C ARG A 238 -14.74 -13.56 -1.72
N PHE A 239 -14.54 -12.25 -1.68
CA PHE A 239 -15.26 -11.29 -2.50
C PHE A 239 -14.90 -11.47 -3.98
N PHE A 240 -13.62 -11.55 -4.32
CA PHE A 240 -13.15 -11.71 -5.69
C PHE A 240 -13.51 -13.08 -6.30
N ARG A 241 -13.42 -14.17 -5.53
CA ARG A 241 -13.89 -15.51 -5.98
C ARG A 241 -15.38 -15.48 -6.35
N ARG A 242 -16.23 -14.81 -5.55
CA ARG A 242 -17.66 -14.63 -5.85
C ARG A 242 -17.93 -13.78 -7.09
N CYS A 243 -16.94 -13.00 -7.54
CA CYS A 243 -16.99 -12.22 -8.78
C CYS A 243 -16.40 -12.98 -9.99
N GLY A 244 -16.00 -14.24 -9.80
CA GLY A 244 -15.51 -15.13 -10.85
C GLY A 244 -14.02 -14.99 -11.14
N MET A 245 -13.25 -14.47 -10.18
CA MET A 245 -11.79 -14.50 -10.22
C MET A 245 -11.27 -15.78 -9.53
N THR A 246 -10.07 -16.21 -9.89
CA THR A 246 -9.40 -17.40 -9.33
C THR A 246 -8.03 -17.02 -8.79
N ASP A 247 -7.66 -17.63 -7.67
CA ASP A 247 -6.32 -17.64 -7.07
C ASP A 247 -5.50 -18.86 -7.52
N ASP A 248 -5.85 -19.49 -8.64
CA ASP A 248 -5.08 -20.61 -9.18
C ASP A 248 -3.62 -20.18 -9.42
N PRO A 249 -2.64 -20.78 -8.70
CA PRO A 249 -1.24 -20.40 -8.82
C PRO A 249 -0.68 -20.50 -10.23
N LEU A 250 -1.24 -21.37 -11.08
CA LEU A 250 -0.81 -21.56 -12.46
C LEU A 250 -1.22 -20.39 -13.35
N LEU A 251 -2.45 -19.91 -13.18
CA LEU A 251 -2.96 -18.78 -13.94
C LEU A 251 -2.37 -17.48 -13.41
N CYS A 252 -2.33 -17.31 -12.09
CA CYS A 252 -1.74 -16.14 -11.44
C CYS A 252 -0.23 -16.06 -11.67
N GLY A 253 0.46 -17.20 -11.74
CA GLY A 253 1.90 -17.28 -12.00
C GLY A 253 2.35 -16.61 -13.31
N ARG A 254 1.48 -16.55 -14.32
CA ARG A 254 1.76 -15.84 -15.60
C ARG A 254 1.90 -14.32 -15.41
N PHE A 255 1.37 -13.80 -14.31
CA PHE A 255 1.34 -12.38 -13.99
C PHE A 255 2.32 -12.02 -12.86
N GLN A 256 3.30 -12.89 -12.55
CA GLN A 256 4.33 -12.64 -11.52
C GLN A 256 5.12 -11.35 -11.73
N GLN A 257 5.27 -10.88 -12.98
CA GLN A 257 5.94 -9.60 -13.26
C GLN A 257 5.15 -8.37 -12.79
N LEU A 258 3.85 -8.54 -12.45
CA LEU A 258 3.03 -7.50 -11.85
C LEU A 258 3.20 -7.46 -10.33
N ASP A 259 4.01 -8.34 -9.74
CA ASP A 259 4.24 -8.38 -8.30
C ASP A 259 4.82 -7.04 -7.82
N GLU A 260 4.12 -6.43 -6.88
CA GLU A 260 4.39 -5.08 -6.36
C GLU A 260 4.91 -5.15 -4.90
N ASP A 261 5.52 -6.27 -4.50
CA ASP A 261 6.09 -6.53 -3.16
C ASP A 261 5.07 -6.39 -2.00
N TRP A 262 3.79 -6.57 -2.27
CA TRP A 262 2.75 -6.49 -1.25
C TRP A 262 2.82 -7.71 -0.32
N THR A 263 3.12 -7.45 0.95
CA THR A 263 3.01 -8.47 2.00
C THR A 263 1.54 -8.81 2.24
N ASP A 264 1.25 -10.11 2.42
CA ASP A 264 -0.10 -10.64 2.70
C ASP A 264 -1.18 -10.42 1.62
N ALA A 265 -0.78 -10.23 0.36
CA ALA A 265 -1.70 -10.18 -0.77
C ALA A 265 -1.70 -11.48 -1.59
N VAL A 266 -2.90 -11.89 -2.03
CA VAL A 266 -3.11 -13.07 -2.87
C VAL A 266 -3.39 -12.61 -4.31
N PRO A 267 -2.59 -13.02 -5.31
CA PRO A 267 -2.87 -12.69 -6.70
C PRO A 267 -4.13 -13.40 -7.16
N MET A 268 -5.02 -12.66 -7.81
CA MET A 268 -6.30 -13.13 -8.31
C MET A 268 -6.45 -12.74 -9.78
N VAL A 269 -6.91 -13.66 -10.62
CA VAL A 269 -7.09 -13.41 -12.06
C VAL A 269 -8.44 -13.89 -12.59
N LYS A 270 -8.93 -13.22 -13.64
CA LYS A 270 -10.02 -13.70 -14.49
C LYS A 270 -9.64 -13.54 -15.96
N MET A 271 -9.62 -14.64 -16.69
CA MET A 271 -9.43 -14.62 -18.14
C MET A 271 -10.68 -14.08 -18.82
N ILE A 272 -10.52 -13.12 -19.73
CA ILE A 272 -11.60 -12.41 -20.42
C ILE A 272 -11.80 -12.96 -21.83
N LYS A 273 -10.73 -13.00 -22.63
CA LYS A 273 -10.75 -13.56 -23.98
C LYS A 273 -10.21 -14.99 -23.93
N ASN A 274 -11.13 -15.95 -23.93
CA ASN A 274 -10.82 -17.36 -24.16
C ASN A 274 -10.73 -17.66 -25.67
N GLU A 275 -10.04 -16.82 -26.45
CA GLU A 275 -9.77 -17.16 -27.84
C GLU A 275 -8.52 -18.04 -27.91
N GLY A 276 -8.72 -19.36 -27.93
CA GLY A 276 -7.70 -20.33 -28.32
C GLY A 276 -7.05 -21.17 -27.22
N PHE A 277 -7.37 -20.98 -25.95
CA PHE A 277 -6.78 -21.80 -24.89
C PHE A 277 -7.60 -23.06 -24.65
N GLY A 278 -7.06 -24.18 -25.13
CA GLY A 278 -7.51 -25.51 -24.79
C GLY A 278 -7.66 -25.66 -23.27
N VAL A 279 -8.82 -26.22 -22.89
CA VAL A 279 -9.24 -26.60 -21.55
C VAL A 279 -8.05 -27.06 -20.70
N GLY A 280 -7.62 -26.26 -19.70
CA GLY A 280 -6.81 -26.62 -18.53
C GLY A 280 -5.43 -27.29 -18.73
N LYS A 281 -5.33 -28.33 -19.55
CA LYS A 281 -4.15 -29.15 -19.83
C LYS A 281 -3.10 -28.45 -20.70
N ASP A 282 -3.50 -27.71 -21.72
CA ASP A 282 -2.55 -27.03 -22.61
C ASP A 282 -1.92 -25.83 -21.90
N LEU A 283 -2.73 -25.08 -21.14
CA LEU A 283 -2.29 -24.02 -20.23
C LEU A 283 -1.32 -24.55 -19.16
N TYR A 284 -1.62 -25.72 -18.57
CA TYR A 284 -0.74 -26.41 -17.63
C TYR A 284 0.58 -26.80 -18.29
N GLY A 285 0.55 -27.36 -19.50
CA GLY A 285 1.76 -27.74 -20.24
C GLY A 285 2.65 -26.55 -20.56
N GLU A 286 2.09 -25.44 -21.05
CA GLU A 286 2.84 -24.21 -21.32
C GLU A 286 3.42 -23.59 -20.05
N PHE A 287 2.62 -23.47 -18.99
CA PHE A 287 3.09 -22.93 -17.71
C PHE A 287 4.15 -23.83 -17.08
N GLN A 288 3.94 -25.14 -17.08
CA GLN A 288 4.90 -26.12 -16.60
C GLN A 288 6.20 -26.03 -17.41
N ASN A 289 6.15 -25.89 -18.74
CA ASN A 289 7.32 -25.67 -19.58
C ASN A 289 8.02 -24.34 -19.28
N PHE A 290 7.27 -23.25 -19.07
CA PHE A 290 7.82 -21.95 -18.69
C PHE A 290 8.49 -22.00 -17.32
N MET A 291 7.82 -22.55 -16.31
CA MET A 291 8.36 -22.72 -14.97
C MET A 291 9.56 -23.65 -14.96
N TYR A 292 9.55 -24.76 -15.71
CA TYR A 292 10.73 -25.61 -15.84
C TYR A 292 11.89 -24.88 -16.50
N ARG A 293 11.64 -24.04 -17.52
CA ARG A 293 12.70 -23.22 -18.11
C ARG A 293 13.27 -22.21 -17.11
N LYS A 294 12.40 -21.56 -16.34
CA LYS A 294 12.80 -20.61 -15.29
C LYS A 294 13.58 -21.31 -14.17
N TYR A 295 13.06 -22.39 -13.62
CA TYR A 295 13.74 -23.21 -12.61
C TYR A 295 15.07 -23.76 -13.13
N ALA A 296 15.12 -24.23 -14.38
CA ALA A 296 16.38 -24.68 -14.97
C ALA A 296 17.38 -23.54 -15.07
N ALA A 297 16.97 -22.35 -15.53
CA ALA A 297 17.83 -21.18 -15.61
C ALA A 297 18.34 -20.75 -14.23
N GLU A 298 17.46 -20.69 -13.22
CA GLU A 298 17.82 -20.39 -11.84
C GLU A 298 18.77 -21.44 -11.25
N ALA A 299 18.54 -22.72 -11.52
CA ALA A 299 19.42 -23.81 -11.08
C ALA A 299 20.79 -23.74 -11.76
N TYR A 300 20.86 -23.42 -13.06
CA TYR A 300 22.12 -23.20 -13.76
C TYR A 300 22.88 -21.99 -13.22
N MET A 301 22.17 -20.90 -12.93
CA MET A 301 22.76 -19.72 -12.31
C MET A 301 23.32 -20.04 -10.92
N MET A 302 22.54 -20.75 -10.09
CA MET A 302 22.98 -21.16 -8.75
C MET A 302 24.19 -22.09 -8.81
N LYS A 303 24.19 -23.05 -9.75
CA LYS A 303 25.34 -23.93 -9.97
C LYS A 303 26.60 -23.14 -10.33
N SER A 304 26.48 -22.20 -11.28
CA SER A 304 27.59 -21.32 -11.68
C SER A 304 28.13 -20.51 -10.50
N LEU A 305 27.24 -19.96 -9.66
CA LEU A 305 27.62 -19.23 -8.45
C LEU A 305 28.32 -20.13 -7.42
N CYS A 306 27.88 -21.37 -7.24
CA CYS A 306 28.54 -22.34 -6.37
C CYS A 306 29.96 -22.68 -6.88
N GLU A 307 30.11 -22.94 -8.18
CA GLU A 307 31.41 -23.23 -8.80
C GLU A 307 32.39 -22.04 -8.65
N GLN A 308 31.91 -20.81 -8.85
CA GLN A 308 32.72 -19.60 -8.62
C GLN A 308 33.12 -19.45 -7.15
N ASN A 309 32.23 -19.78 -6.21
CA ASN A 309 32.53 -19.74 -4.77
C ASN A 309 33.60 -20.78 -4.38
N GLU A 310 33.55 -21.97 -4.97
CA GLU A 310 34.58 -23.00 -4.74
C GLU A 310 35.94 -22.57 -5.31
N GLU A 311 35.97 -21.97 -6.50
CA GLU A 311 37.19 -21.43 -7.09
C GLU A 311 37.80 -20.31 -6.22
N LEU A 312 36.96 -19.39 -5.74
CA LEU A 312 37.39 -18.32 -4.84
C LEU A 312 37.90 -18.84 -3.51
N LYS A 313 37.27 -19.88 -2.94
CA LYS A 313 37.77 -20.54 -1.73
C LYS A 313 39.14 -21.18 -1.98
N GLY A 314 39.33 -21.85 -3.11
CA GLY A 314 40.63 -22.41 -3.48
C GLY A 314 41.73 -21.34 -3.56
N LYS A 315 41.44 -20.19 -4.19
CA LYS A 315 42.38 -19.06 -4.25
C LYS A 315 42.69 -18.47 -2.87
N ILE A 316 41.70 -18.38 -1.97
CA ILE A 316 41.92 -17.92 -0.60
C ILE A 316 42.86 -18.88 0.14
N ASP A 317 42.66 -20.19 0.01
CA ASP A 317 43.52 -21.19 0.65
C ASP A 317 44.96 -21.16 0.12
N GLU A 318 45.16 -20.91 -1.17
CA GLU A 318 46.47 -20.72 -1.78
C GLU A 318 47.18 -19.48 -1.21
N VAL A 319 46.50 -18.34 -1.20
CA VAL A 319 47.03 -17.09 -0.63
C VAL A 319 47.34 -17.25 0.85
N GLN A 320 46.52 -17.99 1.59
CA GLN A 320 46.75 -18.27 3.00
C GLN A 320 48.01 -19.12 3.22
N LYS A 321 48.24 -20.15 2.38
CA LYS A 321 49.49 -20.93 2.42
C LYS A 321 50.71 -20.09 2.09
N GLU A 322 50.64 -19.23 1.08
CA GLU A 322 51.74 -18.32 0.74
C GLU A 322 52.04 -17.37 1.89
N LYS A 323 51.00 -16.79 2.51
CA LYS A 323 51.15 -15.94 3.70
C LYS A 323 51.86 -16.68 4.82
N ASP A 324 51.44 -17.90 5.15
CA ASP A 324 52.05 -18.69 6.22
C ASP A 324 53.53 -19.00 5.92
N GLN A 325 53.87 -19.26 4.65
CA GLN A 325 55.27 -19.44 4.22
C GLN A 325 56.08 -18.16 4.38
N PHE A 326 55.55 -16.99 3.98
CA PHE A 326 56.21 -15.71 4.17
C PHE A 326 56.40 -15.38 5.65
N GLU A 327 55.41 -15.65 6.50
CA GLU A 327 55.52 -15.44 7.95
C GLU A 327 56.60 -16.34 8.58
N GLN A 328 56.71 -17.60 8.14
CA GLN A 328 57.79 -18.50 8.56
C GLN A 328 59.17 -18.01 8.13
N GLN A 329 59.31 -17.56 6.88
CA GLN A 329 60.57 -16.99 6.38
C GLN A 329 60.95 -15.72 7.15
N LEU A 330 59.98 -14.86 7.42
CA LEU A 330 60.19 -13.64 8.20
C LEU A 330 60.62 -13.97 9.64
N ALA A 331 60.04 -15.00 10.25
CA ALA A 331 60.43 -15.45 11.58
C ALA A 331 61.87 -15.99 11.63
N LEU A 332 62.28 -16.77 10.60
CA LEU A 332 63.65 -17.26 10.47
C LEU A 332 64.66 -16.13 10.29
N GLU A 333 64.35 -15.14 9.46
CA GLU A 333 65.23 -13.98 9.28
C GLU A 333 65.31 -13.11 10.55
N LYS A 334 64.19 -12.92 11.27
CA LYS A 334 64.23 -12.26 12.57
C LYS A 334 65.13 -13.00 13.57
N ALA A 335 65.05 -14.33 13.62
CA ALA A 335 65.92 -15.14 14.48
C ALA A 335 67.40 -15.03 14.08
N ARG A 336 67.71 -14.99 12.77
CA ARG A 336 69.07 -14.75 12.27
C ARG A 336 69.59 -13.38 12.67
N CYS A 337 68.79 -12.33 12.54
CA CYS A 337 69.18 -10.98 12.97
C CYS A 337 69.52 -10.95 14.46
N ILE A 338 68.65 -11.53 15.31
CA ILE A 338 68.90 -11.60 16.76
C ILE A 338 70.19 -12.35 17.08
N MET A 339 70.45 -13.47 16.39
CA MET A 339 71.68 -14.25 16.55
C MET A 339 72.92 -13.42 16.17
N TYR A 340 72.87 -12.70 15.04
CA TYR A 340 73.98 -11.83 14.62
C TYR A 340 74.21 -10.68 15.59
N GLU A 341 73.14 -10.05 16.09
CA GLU A 341 73.24 -9.01 17.12
C GLU A 341 73.92 -9.53 18.39
N GLN A 342 73.53 -10.72 18.88
CA GLN A 342 74.18 -11.36 20.04
C GLN A 342 75.65 -11.68 19.79
N LEU A 343 76.00 -12.15 18.58
CA LEU A 343 77.38 -12.49 18.22
C LEU A 343 78.24 -11.23 18.12
N VAL A 344 77.72 -10.15 17.51
CA VAL A 344 78.37 -8.84 17.47
C VAL A 344 78.60 -8.31 18.88
N GLN A 345 77.58 -8.34 19.75
CA GLN A 345 77.71 -7.91 21.14
C GLN A 345 78.80 -8.70 21.88
N THR A 346 78.84 -10.02 21.72
CA THR A 346 79.86 -10.88 22.36
C THR A 346 81.27 -10.54 21.86
N LEU A 347 81.43 -10.27 20.56
CA LEU A 347 82.71 -9.85 19.99
C LEU A 347 83.13 -8.46 20.47
N GLU A 348 82.19 -7.52 20.57
CA GLU A 348 82.45 -6.18 21.12
C GLU A 348 82.92 -6.27 22.58
N ASP A 349 82.23 -7.06 23.41
CA ASP A 349 82.60 -7.29 24.81
C ASP A 349 84.00 -7.93 24.92
N GLN A 350 84.31 -8.91 24.06
CA GLN A 350 85.65 -9.53 23.99
C GLN A 350 86.73 -8.52 23.58
N LEU A 351 86.48 -7.68 22.58
CA LEU A 351 87.45 -6.66 22.14
C LEU A 351 87.70 -5.62 23.23
N ILE A 352 86.64 -5.15 23.89
CA ILE A 352 86.73 -4.22 25.02
C ILE A 352 87.55 -4.84 26.17
N SER A 353 87.30 -6.13 26.49
CA SER A 353 88.05 -6.84 27.54
C SER A 353 89.56 -6.98 27.24
N ASN A 354 89.94 -6.97 25.95
CA ASN A 354 91.32 -7.01 25.48
C ASN A 354 91.94 -5.61 25.30
N GLY A 355 91.25 -4.54 25.72
CA GLY A 355 91.74 -3.15 25.67
C GLY A 355 91.68 -2.50 24.28
N ILE A 356 90.96 -3.11 23.32
CA ILE A 356 90.76 -2.57 21.98
C ILE A 356 89.41 -1.86 21.97
N GLN A 357 89.37 -0.54 21.76
CA GLN A 357 88.10 0.18 21.58
C GLN A 357 87.60 0.02 20.13
N PRO A 358 86.48 -0.70 19.89
CA PRO A 358 85.92 -0.79 18.55
C PRO A 358 85.31 0.56 18.16
N LYS A 359 85.86 1.23 17.13
CA LYS A 359 85.21 2.36 16.45
C LYS A 359 84.29 1.82 15.35
N VAL A 360 83.19 1.17 15.73
CA VAL A 360 82.16 0.77 14.76
C VAL A 360 81.13 1.89 14.68
N ASN A 361 81.16 2.66 13.58
CA ASN A 361 80.18 3.72 13.34
C ASN A 361 78.92 3.09 12.70
N GLN A 362 77.93 2.76 13.54
CA GLN A 362 76.70 2.06 13.13
C GLN A 362 75.96 2.78 11.99
N ASP A 363 75.98 4.11 11.96
CA ASP A 363 75.35 4.93 10.93
C ASP A 363 75.95 4.70 9.54
N GLU A 364 77.27 4.45 9.46
CA GLU A 364 77.93 4.18 8.18
C GLU A 364 77.49 2.83 7.60
N ILE A 365 77.32 1.82 8.45
CA ILE A 365 76.94 0.47 8.05
C ILE A 365 75.48 0.45 7.56
N VAL A 366 74.55 1.05 8.31
CA VAL A 366 73.14 1.14 7.92
C VAL A 366 72.99 1.89 6.59
N SER A 367 73.76 2.97 6.38
CA SER A 367 73.76 3.72 5.12
C SER A 367 74.25 2.90 3.91
N LYS A 368 75.21 1.98 4.11
CA LYS A 368 75.75 1.13 3.04
C LYS A 368 74.84 -0.05 2.71
N VAL A 369 74.11 -0.59 3.68
CA VAL A 369 73.18 -1.71 3.48
C VAL A 369 71.89 -1.24 2.80
N LEU A 370 71.31 -0.11 3.22
CA LEU A 370 70.07 0.42 2.62
C LEU A 370 70.28 0.94 1.19
N LYS A 371 71.49 1.36 0.82
CA LYS A 371 71.83 1.80 -0.55
C LYS A 371 72.04 0.64 -1.55
N ARG A 372 71.98 -0.62 -1.11
CA ARG A 372 72.22 -1.81 -1.95
C ARG A 372 70.95 -2.57 -2.37
N LYS A 373 69.76 -2.04 -2.11
CA LYS A 373 68.50 -2.55 -2.67
C LYS A 373 68.13 -1.85 -3.97
#